data_AF-A0A8S3GT33-F1
#
_entry.id   AF-A0A8S3GT33-F1
#
_cell.length_a   1.000
_cell.length_b   1.000
_cell.length_c   1.000
_cell.angle_alpha   90.00
_cell.angle_beta   90.00
_cell.angle_gamma   90.00
#
_symmetry.space_group_name_H-M   'P 1'
#
loop_
_entity.id
_entity.type
_entity.pdbx_description
1 polymer ?
#
loop_
_entity_poly.entity_id
_entity_poly.type
_entity_poly.pdbx_seq_one_letter_code
_entity_poly.pdbx_strand_id
1 'polypeptide(L)' 'MAATQFKVIGSLDQGNLHIIQLEETTPPFPLLQP' A
#
# COMPACT_ATOMS: atom_id res chain seq x y z
N MET A 1 -17.41 -0.07 3.90
CA MET A 1 -16.41 -0.81 3.09
C MET A 1 -15.23 -1.11 3.99
N ALA A 2 -14.67 -2.32 3.98
CA ALA A 2 -13.47 -2.64 4.75
C ALA A 2 -12.28 -1.87 4.15
N ALA A 3 -11.36 -1.37 4.99
CA ALA A 3 -10.13 -0.76 4.49
C ALA A 3 -9.22 -1.85 3.89
N THR A 4 -8.52 -1.50 2.80
CA THR A 4 -7.57 -2.38 2.11
C THR A 4 -6.15 -2.06 2.57
N GLN A 5 -5.34 -3.08 2.84
CA GLN A 5 -3.93 -2.92 3.21
C GLN A 5 -3.01 -3.21 2.03
N PHE A 6 -1.99 -2.37 1.84
CA PHE A 6 -0.96 -2.57 0.84
C PHE A 6 0.43 -2.61 1.48
N LYS A 7 1.33 -3.41 0.91
CA LYS A 7 2.75 -3.48 1.24
C LYS A 7 3.57 -2.86 0.11
N VAL A 8 4.54 -2.00 0.46
CA VAL A 8 5.50 -1.48 -0.52
C VAL A 8 6.49 -2.58 -0.88
N ILE A 9 6.61 -2.87 -2.17
CA ILE A 9 7.52 -3.90 -2.69
C ILE A 9 8.59 -3.35 -3.64
N GLY A 10 8.48 -2.08 -4.04
CA GLY A 10 9.48 -1.42 -4.87
C GLY A 10 9.26 0.08 -4.94
N SER A 11 10.32 0.81 -5.27
CA SER A 11 10.28 2.24 -5.55
C SER A 11 11.18 2.57 -6.74
N LEU A 12 10.74 3.54 -7.55
CA LEU A 12 11.52 4.16 -8.60
C LEU A 12 11.42 5.68 -8.44
N ASP A 13 12.57 6.31 -8.26
CA ASP A 13 12.71 7.75 -8.13
C ASP A 13 13.48 8.30 -9.34
N GLN A 14 12.83 9.18 -10.12
CA GLN A 14 13.45 9.88 -11.26
C GLN A 14 13.08 11.37 -11.23
N GLY A 15 13.92 12.18 -10.60
CA GLY A 15 13.75 13.64 -10.56
C GLY A 15 12.49 14.04 -9.81
N ASN A 16 11.47 14.48 -10.56
CA ASN A 16 10.15 14.85 -10.05
C ASN A 16 9.10 13.73 -10.15
N LEU A 17 9.49 12.55 -10.64
CA LEU A 17 8.63 11.37 -10.74
C LEU A 17 8.98 10.37 -9.63
N HIS A 18 7.97 9.98 -8.87
CA HIS A 18 8.07 8.97 -7.82
C HIS A 18 7.03 7.88 -8.10
N ILE A 19 7.49 6.65 -8.32
CA ILE A 19 6.63 5.48 -8.54
C ILE A 19 6.85 4.51 -7.40
N ILE A 20 5.76 4.11 -6.75
CA ILE A 20 5.77 3.09 -5.68
C ILE A 20 5.03 1.87 -6.17
N GLN A 21 5.67 0.71 -6.09
CA GLN A 21 5.05 -0.57 -6.38
C GLN A 21 4.44 -1.13 -5.09
N LEU A 22 3.15 -1.46 -5.15
CA LEU A 22 2.36 -1.96 -4.03
C LEU A 22 1.86 -3.38 -4.31
N GLU A 23 1.87 -4.20 -3.27
CA GLU A 23 1.19 -5.51 -3.24
C GLU A 23 0.01 -5.41 -2.27
N GLU A 24 -1.18 -5.83 -2.70
CA GLU A 24 -2.34 -5.91 -1.81
C GLU A 24 -2.14 -7.04 -0.80
N THR A 25 -2.46 -6.78 0.47
CA THR A 25 -2.27 -7.73 1.56
C THR A 25 -3.52 -7.82 2.41
N THR A 26 -3.76 -9.03 2.96
CA THR A 26 -4.80 -9.21 3.96
C THR A 26 -4.29 -8.76 5.32
N PRO A 27 -4.96 -7.82 6.00
CA PRO A 27 -4.52 -7.37 7.31
C PRO A 27 -4.67 -8.50 8.35
N PRO A 28 -3.71 -8.65 9.27
CA PRO A 28 -3.75 -9.71 10.29
C PRO A 28 -4.90 -9.51 11.30
N PHE A 29 -5.42 -8.29 11.40
CA PHE A 29 -6.57 -7.92 12.22
C PHE A 29 -7.52 -7.06 11.40
N PRO A 30 -8.84 -7.07 11.69
CA PRO A 30 -9.78 -6.18 11.02
C PRO A 30 -9.34 -4.73 11.22
N LEU A 31 -9.19 -3.98 10.14
CA LEU A 31 -8.95 -2.55 10.25
C LEU A 31 -10.17 -1.90 10.91
N LEU A 32 -9.93 -1.06 11.92
CA LEU A 32 -10.98 -0.29 12.57
C LEU A 32 -11.72 0.50 11.50
N GLN A 33 -13.03 0.24 11.38
CA GLN A 33 -13.88 1.03 10.51
C GLN A 33 -14.17 2.37 11.22
N PRO A 34 -14.15 3.51 10.50
CA PRO A 34 -14.51 4.80 11.06
C PRO A 34 -15.97 4.84 11.52
#